data_AF-A0A2M7IMT6-F1
#
_entry.id   AF-A0A2M7IMT6-F1
#
_cell.length_a   1.000
_cell.length_b   1.000
_cell.length_c   1.000
_cell.angle_alpha   90.00
_cell.angle_beta   90.00
_cell.angle_gamma   90.00
#
_symmetry.space_group_name_H-M   'P 1'
#
loop_
_entity.id
_entity.type
_entity.pdbx_description
1 polymer ?
#
loop_
_entity_poly.entity_id
_entity_poly.type
_entity_poly.pdbx_seq_one_letter_code
_entity_poly.pdbx_strand_id
1 'polypeptide(L)'
;MSLFDVRPLKTMEFPPLLAEIPTPPKELWAVGRIPPLELKLLTVVGSRQYTTYGKQVVEKLIGDLVGYPIGIVSGLALGIDGLAHEAALKAKLYTVAVPGSGLDESVLYPASHRQLARKIIENGGGLISELPPEAKAALWTFPQRNRLMAGMSQATLLIEASEKSGTLITARMTVDYNRELLVVPGSIFSKNSLGTHQFLKLGATPITRAEDILSVLGIDQTVAQKTQSFVPLFDLSPLEKQIIKLLFEPT
;
A
#
# COMPACT_ATOMS: atom_id res chain seq x y z
N MET A 1 1.71 -25.79 7.57
CA MET A 1 2.29 -24.55 8.11
C MET A 1 1.15 -23.60 8.40
N SER A 2 1.17 -22.90 9.55
CA SER A 2 0.22 -21.81 9.81
C SER A 2 0.42 -20.74 8.73
N LEU A 3 -0.66 -20.28 8.09
CA LEU A 3 -0.58 -19.19 7.10
C LEU A 3 -0.09 -17.88 7.75
N PHE A 4 -0.33 -17.72 9.05
CA PHE A 4 0.12 -16.61 9.88
C PHE A 4 1.36 -16.99 10.69
N ASP A 5 2.45 -17.26 9.99
CA ASP A 5 3.76 -17.40 10.63
C ASP A 5 4.33 -16.00 10.90
N VAL A 6 4.01 -15.46 12.09
CA VAL A 6 4.45 -14.12 12.50
C VAL A 6 5.92 -14.18 12.91
N ARG A 7 6.76 -13.39 12.25
CA ARG A 7 8.19 -13.30 12.58
C ARG A 7 8.63 -11.86 12.80
N PRO A 8 9.65 -11.63 13.66
CA PRO A 8 10.30 -10.34 13.72
C PRO A 8 11.13 -10.11 12.44
N LEU A 9 11.19 -8.86 11.99
CA LEU A 9 12.05 -8.42 10.90
C LEU A 9 13.41 -7.96 11.45
N LYS A 10 14.48 -8.27 10.72
CA LYS A 10 15.78 -7.65 10.95
C LYS A 10 15.76 -6.22 10.41
N THR A 11 16.57 -5.32 10.97
CA THR A 11 16.63 -3.91 10.52
C THR A 11 16.91 -3.77 9.02
N MET A 12 17.73 -4.65 8.44
CA MET A 12 18.02 -4.67 7.00
C MET A 12 16.81 -5.04 6.11
N GLU A 13 15.76 -5.62 6.69
CA GLU A 13 14.52 -5.98 6.02
C GLU A 13 13.46 -4.86 6.11
N PHE A 14 13.74 -3.78 6.85
CA PHE A 14 12.79 -2.68 6.98
C PHE A 14 12.73 -1.92 5.65
N PRO A 15 11.52 -1.50 5.19
CA PRO A 15 11.40 -0.58 4.07
C PRO A 15 12.32 0.64 4.26
N PRO A 16 13.28 0.91 3.36
CA PRO A 16 14.34 1.90 3.60
C PRO A 16 13.82 3.30 3.97
N LEU A 17 12.71 3.72 3.34
CA LEU A 17 12.09 5.03 3.59
C LEU A 17 11.59 5.22 5.02
N LEU A 18 11.35 4.15 5.77
CA LEU A 18 10.98 4.24 7.19
C LEU A 18 12.11 4.77 8.07
N ALA A 19 13.37 4.73 7.62
CA ALA A 19 14.47 5.33 8.35
C ALA A 19 14.47 6.87 8.27
N GLU A 20 13.77 7.46 7.29
CA GLU A 20 13.78 8.90 7.01
C GLU A 20 12.66 9.66 7.74
N ILE A 21 11.69 8.97 8.33
CA ILE A 21 10.59 9.62 9.04
C ILE A 21 11.01 10.09 10.44
N PRO A 22 10.36 11.10 11.03
CA PRO A 22 10.75 11.68 12.32
C PRO A 22 10.84 10.69 13.49
N THR A 23 9.99 9.67 13.46
CA THR A 23 9.95 8.61 14.47
C THR A 23 10.06 7.26 13.78
N PRO A 24 11.27 6.78 13.40
CA PRO A 24 11.44 5.50 12.72
C PRO A 24 11.05 4.32 13.64
N PRO A 25 10.47 3.24 13.12
CA PRO A 25 10.16 2.07 13.95
C PRO A 25 11.45 1.40 14.44
N LYS A 26 11.42 0.92 15.69
CA LYS A 26 12.55 0.17 16.27
C LYS A 26 12.43 -1.33 16.02
N GLU A 27 11.19 -1.82 15.97
CA GLU A 27 10.86 -3.21 15.78
C GLU A 27 9.72 -3.30 14.76
N LEU A 28 9.78 -4.30 13.90
CA LEU A 28 8.70 -4.64 12.99
C LEU A 28 8.51 -6.15 12.99
N TRP A 29 7.25 -6.55 12.91
CA TRP A 29 6.81 -7.92 12.71
C TRP A 29 6.24 -8.02 11.30
N ALA A 30 6.38 -9.19 10.69
CA ALA A 30 5.78 -9.47 9.41
C ALA A 30 5.12 -10.86 9.35
N VAL A 31 4.13 -10.96 8.49
CA VAL A 31 3.55 -12.22 7.99
C VAL A 31 3.56 -12.17 6.47
N GLY A 32 3.92 -13.27 5.83
CA GLY A 32 4.05 -13.31 4.37
C GLY A 32 5.31 -12.57 3.89
N ARG A 33 5.23 -12.02 2.68
CA ARG A 33 6.38 -11.41 2.00
C ARG A 33 6.48 -9.93 2.31
N ILE A 34 7.66 -9.46 2.71
CA ILE A 34 7.96 -8.02 2.84
C ILE A 34 8.03 -7.33 1.47
N PRO A 35 7.84 -6.01 1.40
CA PRO A 35 7.92 -5.27 0.15
C PRO A 35 9.26 -5.48 -0.56
N PRO A 36 9.26 -5.94 -1.83
CA PRO A 36 10.48 -5.99 -2.63
C PRO A 36 11.06 -4.58 -2.83
N LEU A 37 12.38 -4.46 -2.81
CA LEU A 37 13.09 -3.17 -2.91
C LEU A 37 12.93 -2.51 -4.29
N GLU A 38 12.61 -3.32 -5.30
CA GLU A 38 12.43 -2.89 -6.69
C GLU A 38 11.08 -2.19 -6.90
N LEU A 39 10.13 -2.37 -5.98
CA LEU A 39 8.80 -1.76 -6.10
C LEU A 39 8.78 -0.34 -5.54
N LYS A 40 8.12 0.56 -6.27
CA LYS A 40 7.62 1.81 -5.71
C LYS A 40 6.35 1.52 -4.91
N LEU A 41 6.36 1.88 -3.64
CA LEU A 41 5.22 1.71 -2.76
C LEU A 41 4.30 2.93 -2.82
N LEU A 42 3.03 2.66 -3.08
CA LEU A 42 1.95 3.63 -3.09
C LEU A 42 1.00 3.32 -1.94
N THR A 43 0.94 4.23 -0.96
CA THR A 43 -0.08 4.13 0.08
C THR A 43 -1.42 4.57 -0.48
N VAL A 44 -2.46 3.74 -0.37
CA VAL A 44 -3.82 4.10 -0.78
C VAL A 44 -4.70 4.16 0.45
N VAL A 45 -5.35 5.31 0.66
CA VAL A 45 -6.21 5.52 1.82
C VAL A 45 -7.46 6.30 1.44
N GLY A 46 -8.51 6.16 2.24
CA GLY A 46 -9.74 6.91 2.01
C GLY A 46 -10.82 6.66 3.07
N SER A 47 -12.05 7.02 2.73
CA SER A 47 -13.20 6.91 3.62
C SER A 47 -13.54 5.46 3.94
N ARG A 48 -13.89 5.19 5.20
CA ARG A 48 -14.51 3.92 5.61
C ARG A 48 -15.92 3.77 5.04
N GLN A 49 -16.62 4.89 4.84
CA GLN A 49 -17.93 4.99 4.21
C GLN A 49 -17.76 5.61 2.81
N TYR A 50 -17.13 4.84 1.92
CA TYR A 50 -16.84 5.27 0.55
C TYR A 50 -18.13 5.33 -0.29
N THR A 51 -18.10 6.16 -1.33
CA THR A 51 -19.19 6.23 -2.31
C THR A 51 -18.99 5.25 -3.46
N THR A 52 -20.03 5.03 -4.27
CA THR A 52 -19.88 4.29 -5.55
C THR A 52 -18.78 4.87 -6.43
N TYR A 53 -18.64 6.21 -6.44
CA TYR A 53 -17.55 6.89 -7.14
C TYR A 53 -16.19 6.48 -6.56
N GLY A 54 -15.99 6.56 -5.24
CA GLY A 54 -14.75 6.14 -4.59
C GLY A 54 -14.37 4.70 -4.92
N LYS A 55 -15.34 3.78 -4.95
CA LYS A 55 -15.11 2.39 -5.37
C LYS A 55 -14.63 2.29 -6.82
N GLN A 56 -15.33 2.93 -7.76
CA GLN A 56 -14.99 2.91 -9.18
C GLN A 56 -13.59 3.48 -9.42
N VAL A 57 -13.24 4.56 -8.71
CA VAL A 57 -11.91 5.16 -8.77
C VAL A 57 -10.83 4.18 -8.32
N VAL A 58 -11.01 3.51 -7.18
CA VAL A 58 -10.03 2.51 -6.68
C VAL A 58 -9.85 1.39 -7.69
N GLU A 59 -10.94 0.80 -8.16
CA GLU A 59 -10.92 -0.30 -9.13
C GLU A 59 -10.23 0.11 -10.43
N LYS A 60 -10.50 1.32 -10.94
CA LYS A 60 -9.91 1.86 -12.16
C LYS A 60 -8.43 2.18 -11.97
N LEU A 61 -8.09 3.08 -11.04
CA LEU A 61 -6.73 3.56 -10.86
C LEU A 61 -5.77 2.44 -10.48
N ILE A 62 -6.12 1.58 -9.54
CA ILE A 62 -5.23 0.47 -9.14
C ILE A 62 -5.18 -0.60 -10.24
N GLY A 63 -6.31 -0.89 -10.90
CA GLY A 63 -6.35 -1.83 -12.01
C GLY A 63 -5.41 -1.46 -13.15
N ASP A 64 -5.33 -0.16 -13.46
CA ASP A 64 -4.48 0.38 -14.53
C ASP A 64 -2.99 0.41 -14.19
N LEU A 65 -2.59 0.15 -12.94
CA LEU A 65 -1.17 0.07 -12.54
C LEU A 65 -0.54 -1.32 -12.83
N VAL A 66 -1.32 -2.27 -13.35
CA VAL A 66 -0.83 -3.60 -13.72
C VAL A 66 0.36 -3.51 -14.69
N GLY A 67 1.39 -4.32 -14.45
CA GLY A 67 2.59 -4.37 -15.29
C GLY A 67 3.68 -3.35 -14.93
N TYR A 68 3.40 -2.40 -14.03
CA TYR A 68 4.40 -1.48 -13.49
C TYR A 68 5.00 -1.99 -12.16
N PRO A 69 6.23 -1.59 -11.81
CA PRO A 69 6.88 -2.01 -10.56
C PRO A 69 6.33 -1.23 -9.36
N ILE A 70 5.04 -1.44 -9.05
CA ILE A 70 4.32 -0.77 -7.95
C ILE A 70 3.78 -1.80 -6.96
N GLY A 71 3.93 -1.49 -5.67
CA GLY A 71 3.28 -2.19 -4.57
C GLY A 71 2.24 -1.31 -3.88
N ILE A 72 1.08 -1.87 -3.54
CA ILE A 72 0.02 -1.16 -2.83
C ILE A 72 0.16 -1.36 -1.32
N VAL A 73 0.29 -0.25 -0.58
CA VAL A 73 0.30 -0.23 0.88
C VAL A 73 -1.05 0.29 1.37
N SER A 74 -1.70 -0.40 2.30
CA SER A 74 -2.90 0.15 2.96
C SER A 74 -3.12 -0.44 4.35
N GLY A 75 -4.13 0.04 5.06
CA GLY A 75 -4.29 -0.17 6.49
C GLY A 75 -5.11 -1.38 6.90
N LEU A 76 -5.58 -2.19 5.94
CA LEU A 76 -6.57 -3.24 6.14
C LEU A 76 -7.92 -2.74 6.74
N ALA A 77 -8.15 -1.43 6.85
CA ALA A 77 -9.39 -0.92 7.44
C ALA A 77 -10.60 -1.17 6.52
N LEU A 78 -11.81 -1.03 7.06
CA LEU A 78 -13.03 -1.01 6.25
C LEU A 78 -12.97 0.11 5.20
N GLY A 79 -13.62 -0.12 4.06
CA GLY A 79 -13.78 0.87 3.02
C GLY A 79 -12.64 0.90 2.02
N ILE A 80 -12.14 2.10 1.69
CA ILE A 80 -11.11 2.28 0.66
C ILE A 80 -9.87 1.42 0.90
N ASP A 81 -9.41 1.27 2.15
CA ASP A 81 -8.25 0.44 2.46
C ASP A 81 -8.45 -1.03 2.02
N GLY A 82 -9.61 -1.61 2.35
CA GLY A 82 -9.98 -2.96 1.92
C GLY A 82 -10.09 -3.07 0.39
N LEU A 83 -10.79 -2.12 -0.24
CA LEU A 83 -10.94 -2.08 -1.70
C LEU A 83 -9.59 -1.95 -2.41
N ALA A 84 -8.64 -1.21 -1.83
CA ALA A 84 -7.32 -1.04 -2.43
C ALA A 84 -6.55 -2.36 -2.50
N HIS A 85 -6.58 -3.15 -1.41
CA HIS A 85 -6.01 -4.48 -1.40
C HIS A 85 -6.72 -5.43 -2.37
N GLU A 86 -8.06 -5.41 -2.42
CA GLU A 86 -8.83 -6.24 -3.34
C GLU A 86 -8.54 -5.91 -4.82
N ALA A 87 -8.46 -4.62 -5.15
CA ALA A 87 -8.11 -4.18 -6.50
C ALA A 87 -6.66 -4.55 -6.86
N ALA A 88 -5.72 -4.41 -5.92
CA ALA A 88 -4.33 -4.83 -6.12
C ALA A 88 -4.23 -6.34 -6.40
N LEU A 89 -4.91 -7.16 -5.61
CA LEU A 89 -4.96 -8.61 -5.80
C LEU A 89 -5.57 -8.97 -7.16
N LYS A 90 -6.68 -8.33 -7.55
CA LYS A 90 -7.31 -8.54 -8.87
C LYS A 90 -6.37 -8.18 -10.02
N ALA A 91 -5.59 -7.11 -9.86
CA ALA A 91 -4.59 -6.65 -10.81
C ALA A 91 -3.25 -7.42 -10.75
N LYS A 92 -3.13 -8.41 -9.85
CA LYS A 92 -1.89 -9.15 -9.56
C LYS A 92 -0.71 -8.24 -9.18
N LEU A 93 -1.01 -7.12 -8.53
CA LEU A 93 -0.01 -6.25 -7.93
C LEU A 93 0.38 -6.77 -6.55
N TYR A 94 1.63 -6.54 -6.16
CA TYR A 94 2.04 -6.76 -4.78
C TYR A 94 1.24 -5.85 -3.85
N THR A 95 0.80 -6.37 -2.71
CA THR A 95 0.17 -5.55 -1.69
C THR A 95 0.60 -5.94 -0.28
N VAL A 96 0.78 -4.93 0.57
CA VAL A 96 1.14 -5.09 1.98
C VAL A 96 0.16 -4.33 2.85
N ALA A 97 -0.40 -5.01 3.86
CA ALA A 97 -1.30 -4.39 4.81
C ALA A 97 -0.59 -4.03 6.11
N VAL A 98 -0.93 -2.87 6.68
CA VAL A 98 -0.44 -2.43 7.99
C VAL A 98 -1.67 -2.29 8.91
N PRO A 99 -2.09 -3.34 9.63
CA PRO A 99 -3.29 -3.28 10.47
C PRO A 99 -3.07 -2.42 11.72
N GLY A 100 -4.17 -1.97 12.32
CA GLY A 100 -4.13 -1.29 13.63
C GLY A 100 -3.94 -2.22 14.83
N SER A 101 -3.65 -3.50 14.59
CA SER A 101 -3.46 -4.56 15.59
C SER A 101 -2.08 -5.21 15.40
N GLY A 102 -1.75 -6.17 16.25
CA GLY A 102 -0.74 -7.18 15.95
C GLY A 102 -1.13 -8.05 14.75
N LEU A 103 -0.24 -8.96 14.39
CA LEU A 103 -0.35 -9.79 13.19
C LEU A 103 -0.88 -11.20 13.45
N ASP A 104 -1.07 -11.59 14.71
CA ASP A 104 -1.75 -12.84 15.02
C ASP A 104 -3.19 -12.79 14.52
N GLU A 105 -3.62 -13.87 13.87
CA GLU A 105 -4.92 -13.95 13.21
C GLU A 105 -6.09 -13.68 14.18
N SER A 106 -5.96 -14.06 15.44
CA SER A 106 -7.01 -13.87 16.45
C SER A 106 -7.26 -12.39 16.75
N VAL A 107 -6.23 -11.54 16.65
CA VAL A 107 -6.29 -10.11 16.99
C VAL A 107 -6.40 -9.18 15.79
N LEU A 108 -6.28 -9.70 14.57
CA LEU A 108 -6.43 -8.91 13.35
C LEU A 108 -7.72 -8.09 13.35
N TYR A 109 -7.55 -6.79 13.13
CA TYR A 109 -8.64 -5.84 13.11
C TYR A 109 -8.70 -5.06 11.77
N PRO A 110 -9.90 -4.91 11.17
CA PRO A 110 -11.18 -5.44 11.63
C PRO A 110 -11.31 -6.95 11.38
N ALA A 111 -12.06 -7.65 12.23
CA ALA A 111 -12.25 -9.10 12.12
C ALA A 111 -12.88 -9.53 10.78
N SER A 112 -13.69 -8.66 10.16
CA SER A 112 -14.29 -8.89 8.84
C SER A 112 -13.26 -8.98 7.71
N HIS A 113 -12.06 -8.45 7.89
CA HIS A 113 -10.99 -8.47 6.88
C HIS A 113 -9.95 -9.57 7.10
N ARG A 114 -10.17 -10.50 8.04
CA ARG A 114 -9.30 -11.68 8.19
C ARG A 114 -9.16 -12.47 6.90
N GLN A 115 -10.27 -12.69 6.19
CA GLN A 115 -10.22 -13.41 4.91
C GLN A 115 -9.47 -12.63 3.83
N LEU A 116 -9.55 -11.29 3.84
CA LEU A 116 -8.75 -10.46 2.94
C LEU A 116 -7.26 -10.56 3.28
N ALA A 117 -6.90 -10.51 4.56
CA ALA A 117 -5.52 -10.70 5.02
C ALA A 117 -4.93 -12.05 4.57
N ARG A 118 -5.72 -13.13 4.67
CA ARG A 118 -5.34 -14.45 4.13
C ARG A 118 -5.04 -14.38 2.64
N LYS A 119 -5.96 -13.81 1.86
CA LYS A 119 -5.77 -13.66 0.40
C LYS A 119 -4.52 -12.87 0.06
N ILE A 120 -4.21 -11.81 0.82
CA ILE A 120 -2.98 -11.02 0.65
C ILE A 120 -1.75 -11.93 0.77
N ILE A 121 -1.67 -12.72 1.84
CA ILE A 121 -0.53 -13.61 2.09
C ILE A 121 -0.45 -14.72 1.03
N GLU A 122 -1.58 -15.37 0.73
CA GLU A 122 -1.67 -16.46 -0.25
C GLU A 122 -1.24 -16.03 -1.66
N ASN A 123 -1.44 -14.75 -2.01
CA ASN A 123 -1.03 -14.19 -3.31
C ASN A 123 0.35 -13.52 -3.27
N GLY A 124 1.19 -13.87 -2.28
CA GLY A 124 2.58 -13.41 -2.21
C GLY A 124 2.75 -11.97 -1.71
N GLY A 125 1.71 -11.38 -1.14
CA GLY A 125 1.75 -10.14 -0.38
C GLY A 125 2.18 -10.38 1.07
N GLY A 126 1.96 -9.37 1.93
CA GLY A 126 2.29 -9.50 3.34
C GLY A 126 1.53 -8.57 4.26
N LEU A 127 1.79 -8.72 5.55
CA LEU A 127 1.32 -7.85 6.62
C LEU A 127 2.52 -7.38 7.43
N ILE A 128 2.53 -6.11 7.85
CA ILE A 128 3.59 -5.52 8.68
C ILE A 128 2.95 -4.82 9.88
N SER A 129 3.55 -4.95 11.06
CA SER A 129 3.13 -4.18 12.26
C SER A 129 4.32 -3.87 13.15
N GLU A 130 4.31 -2.71 13.79
CA GLU A 130 5.24 -2.37 14.90
C GLU A 130 4.74 -2.90 16.25
N LEU A 131 3.48 -3.35 16.32
CA LEU A 131 2.89 -3.87 17.54
C LEU A 131 3.32 -5.33 17.77
N PRO A 132 3.41 -5.77 19.04
CA PRO A 132 3.58 -7.19 19.36
C PRO A 132 2.53 -8.07 18.64
N PRO A 133 2.87 -9.32 18.26
CA PRO A 133 2.00 -10.18 17.44
C PRO A 133 0.56 -10.30 17.94
N GLU A 134 0.35 -10.40 19.25
CA GLU A 134 -0.95 -10.60 19.90
C GLU A 134 -1.62 -9.30 20.37
N ALA A 135 -1.08 -8.13 20.01
CA ALA A 135 -1.62 -6.85 20.44
C ALA A 135 -3.00 -6.57 19.81
N LYS A 136 -4.00 -6.23 20.63
CA LYS A 136 -5.32 -5.82 20.15
C LYS A 136 -5.30 -4.37 19.67
N ALA A 137 -6.16 -4.04 18.70
CA ALA A 137 -6.31 -2.67 18.22
C ALA A 137 -6.87 -1.74 19.31
N ALA A 138 -6.36 -0.51 19.35
CA ALA A 138 -6.82 0.55 20.24
C ALA A 138 -6.81 1.89 19.50
N LEU A 139 -7.45 2.93 20.04
CA LEU A 139 -7.56 4.22 19.34
C LEU A 139 -6.19 4.83 18.98
N TRP A 140 -5.19 4.64 19.84
CA TRP A 140 -3.83 5.16 19.65
C TRP A 140 -3.01 4.37 18.61
N THR A 141 -3.39 3.13 18.28
CA THR A 141 -2.64 2.30 17.34
C THR A 141 -2.88 2.72 15.89
N PHE A 142 -4.04 3.31 15.56
CA PHE A 142 -4.34 3.72 14.19
C PHE A 142 -3.45 4.88 13.71
N PRO A 143 -3.25 5.98 14.47
CA PRO A 143 -2.26 7.00 14.09
C PRO A 143 -0.84 6.46 14.02
N GLN A 144 -0.44 5.58 14.95
CA GLN A 144 0.90 4.97 14.95
C GLN A 144 1.14 4.14 13.67
N ARG A 145 0.15 3.36 13.25
CA ARG A 145 0.22 2.61 12.00
C ARG A 145 0.21 3.52 10.77
N ASN A 146 -0.57 4.60 10.78
CA ASN A 146 -0.67 5.51 9.64
C ASN A 146 0.68 6.13 9.27
N ARG A 147 1.47 6.45 10.30
CA ARG A 147 2.87 6.87 10.14
C ARG A 147 3.67 5.85 9.33
N LEU A 148 3.55 4.55 9.63
CA LEU A 148 4.30 3.51 8.92
C LEU A 148 3.92 3.46 7.44
N MET A 149 2.63 3.53 7.12
CA MET A 149 2.17 3.51 5.73
C MET A 149 2.73 4.71 4.96
N ALA A 150 2.51 5.93 5.47
CA ALA A 150 3.03 7.14 4.83
C ALA A 150 4.57 7.13 4.74
N GLY A 151 5.23 6.58 5.76
CA GLY A 151 6.68 6.56 5.86
C GLY A 151 7.38 5.55 4.94
N MET A 152 6.76 4.40 4.65
CA MET A 152 7.37 3.40 3.78
C MET A 152 7.13 3.66 2.29
N SER A 153 6.21 4.56 1.95
CA SER A 153 5.77 4.82 0.58
C SER A 153 6.40 6.09 -0.01
N GLN A 154 6.62 6.09 -1.33
CA GLN A 154 7.06 7.30 -2.02
C GLN A 154 5.92 8.32 -2.18
N ALA A 155 4.68 7.82 -2.29
CA ALA A 155 3.50 8.65 -2.44
C ALA A 155 2.30 8.07 -1.66
N THR A 156 1.34 8.94 -1.34
CA THR A 156 0.04 8.53 -0.78
C THR A 156 -1.10 9.02 -1.66
N LEU A 157 -1.92 8.10 -2.14
CA LEU A 157 -3.16 8.35 -2.88
C LEU A 157 -4.36 8.41 -1.94
N LEU A 158 -4.93 9.61 -1.82
CA LEU A 158 -6.16 9.88 -1.09
C LEU A 158 -7.35 9.84 -2.04
N ILE A 159 -8.22 8.85 -1.88
CA ILE A 159 -9.39 8.64 -2.76
C ILE A 159 -10.58 9.52 -2.34
N GLU A 160 -11.01 9.39 -1.10
CA GLU A 160 -12.13 10.13 -0.52
C GLU A 160 -11.86 10.39 0.96
N ALA A 161 -12.21 11.58 1.44
CA ALA A 161 -12.17 11.89 2.87
C ALA A 161 -13.18 13.00 3.21
N SER A 162 -13.97 12.76 4.26
CA SER A 162 -14.71 13.82 4.92
C SER A 162 -13.76 14.73 5.73
N GLU A 163 -14.20 15.93 6.03
CA GLU A 163 -13.42 16.98 6.72
C GLU A 163 -12.84 16.57 8.08
N LYS A 164 -13.42 15.57 8.76
CA LYS A 164 -12.93 15.06 10.06
C LYS A 164 -12.46 13.61 9.99
N SER A 165 -12.08 13.13 8.80
CA SER A 165 -11.64 11.75 8.62
C SER A 165 -10.26 11.51 9.24
N GLY A 166 -10.07 10.38 9.92
CA GLY A 166 -8.75 9.93 10.37
C GLY A 166 -7.77 9.72 9.20
N THR A 167 -8.27 9.58 7.97
CA THR A 167 -7.46 9.55 6.75
C THR A 167 -6.66 10.83 6.51
N LEU A 168 -7.17 11.98 6.98
CA LEU A 168 -6.48 13.27 6.83
C LEU A 168 -5.18 13.31 7.63
N ILE A 169 -5.07 12.49 8.70
CA ILE A 169 -3.84 12.34 9.48
C ILE A 169 -2.74 11.73 8.60
N THR A 170 -3.05 10.67 7.86
CA THR A 170 -2.09 10.04 6.94
C THR A 170 -1.65 11.03 5.88
N ALA A 171 -2.59 11.75 5.26
CA ALA A 171 -2.28 12.75 4.24
C ALA A 171 -1.39 13.89 4.77
N ARG A 172 -1.61 14.34 6.02
CA ARG A 172 -0.72 15.30 6.69
C ARG A 172 0.68 14.73 6.88
N MET A 173 0.79 13.52 7.43
CA MET A 173 2.07 12.82 7.63
C MET A 173 2.83 12.65 6.33
N THR A 174 2.16 12.33 5.21
CA THR A 174 2.77 12.23 3.88
C THR A 174 3.50 13.52 3.52
N VAL A 175 2.85 14.67 3.68
CA VAL A 175 3.46 15.98 3.39
C VAL A 175 4.60 16.27 4.37
N ASP A 176 4.40 16.01 5.67
CA ASP A 176 5.42 16.24 6.70
C ASP A 176 6.68 15.37 6.49
N TYR A 177 6.54 14.20 5.86
CA TYR A 177 7.64 13.28 5.52
C TYR A 177 8.26 13.58 4.16
N ASN A 178 7.90 14.72 3.56
CA ASN A 178 8.36 15.12 2.23
C ASN A 178 8.09 14.04 1.16
N ARG A 179 6.90 13.42 1.25
CA ARG A 179 6.37 12.46 0.29
C ARG A 179 5.28 13.10 -0.54
N GLU A 180 5.05 12.55 -1.73
CA GLU A 180 4.05 13.08 -2.65
C GLU A 180 2.64 12.74 -2.18
N LEU A 181 1.82 13.78 -1.95
CA LEU A 181 0.41 13.62 -1.64
C LEU A 181 -0.42 13.74 -2.91
N LEU A 182 -1.03 12.63 -3.28
CA LEU A 182 -1.85 12.46 -4.47
C LEU A 182 -3.31 12.43 -4.07
N VAL A 183 -4.16 13.20 -4.76
CA VAL A 183 -5.55 13.38 -4.35
C VAL A 183 -6.48 13.22 -5.53
N VAL A 184 -7.50 12.37 -5.37
CA VAL A 184 -8.55 12.23 -6.37
C VAL A 184 -9.55 13.40 -6.23
N PRO A 185 -9.76 14.20 -7.29
CA PRO A 185 -10.81 15.22 -7.30
C PRO A 185 -12.19 14.58 -7.21
N GLY A 186 -13.10 15.18 -6.45
CA GLY A 186 -14.49 14.71 -6.34
C GLY A 186 -15.50 15.84 -6.51
N SER A 187 -16.79 15.48 -6.54
CA SER A 187 -17.89 16.44 -6.63
C SER A 187 -17.89 17.41 -5.46
N ILE A 188 -18.03 18.72 -5.74
CA ILE A 188 -18.20 19.77 -4.71
C ILE A 188 -19.45 19.61 -3.85
N PHE A 189 -20.42 18.79 -4.30
CA PHE A 189 -21.62 18.47 -3.55
C PHE A 189 -21.44 17.25 -2.63
N SER A 190 -20.32 16.53 -2.74
CA SER A 190 -20.05 15.33 -1.94
C SER A 190 -19.35 15.70 -0.63
N LYS A 191 -19.95 15.30 0.50
CA LYS A 191 -19.32 15.41 1.82
C LYS A 191 -18.03 14.60 1.94
N ASN A 192 -17.90 13.53 1.15
CA ASN A 192 -16.70 12.68 1.10
C ASN A 192 -15.56 13.30 0.27
N SER A 193 -15.78 14.45 -0.37
CA SER A 193 -14.75 15.16 -1.14
C SER A 193 -14.23 16.41 -0.43
N LEU A 194 -14.81 16.79 0.72
CA LEU A 194 -14.39 18.00 1.43
C LEU A 194 -12.92 17.95 1.85
N GLY A 195 -12.46 16.81 2.38
CA GLY A 195 -11.07 16.61 2.78
C GLY A 195 -10.11 16.55 1.59
N THR A 196 -10.53 15.95 0.47
CA THR A 196 -9.72 15.94 -0.76
C THR A 196 -9.58 17.35 -1.32
N HIS A 197 -10.66 18.14 -1.37
CA HIS A 197 -10.61 19.54 -1.80
C HIS A 197 -9.71 20.41 -0.91
N GLN A 198 -9.66 20.16 0.40
CA GLN A 198 -8.73 20.86 1.29
C GLN A 198 -7.28 20.63 0.88
N PHE A 199 -6.87 19.39 0.63
CA PHE A 199 -5.50 19.08 0.21
C PHE A 199 -5.18 19.58 -1.20
N LEU A 200 -6.14 19.54 -2.13
CA LEU A 200 -5.96 20.15 -3.45
C LEU A 200 -5.70 21.67 -3.34
N LYS A 201 -6.39 22.38 -2.46
CA LYS A 201 -6.13 23.81 -2.18
C LYS A 201 -4.76 24.06 -1.54
N LEU A 202 -4.21 23.06 -0.84
CA LEU A 202 -2.88 23.11 -0.24
C LEU A 202 -1.76 22.68 -1.21
N GLY A 203 -2.09 22.41 -2.49
CA GLY A 203 -1.11 22.08 -3.52
C GLY A 203 -0.85 20.58 -3.69
N ALA A 204 -1.72 19.70 -3.17
CA ALA A 204 -1.62 18.28 -3.46
C ALA A 204 -1.86 18.00 -4.96
N THR A 205 -1.20 16.97 -5.49
CA THR A 205 -1.24 16.64 -6.91
C THR A 205 -2.59 15.98 -7.27
N PRO A 206 -3.39 16.55 -8.19
CA PRO A 206 -4.65 15.95 -8.61
C PRO A 206 -4.40 14.69 -9.46
N ILE A 207 -5.09 13.60 -9.14
CA ILE A 207 -5.04 12.34 -9.88
C ILE A 207 -6.37 12.05 -10.54
N THR A 208 -6.35 11.86 -11.85
CA THR A 208 -7.52 11.51 -12.66
C THR A 208 -7.34 10.22 -13.45
N ARG A 209 -6.09 9.76 -13.59
CA ARG A 209 -5.72 8.54 -14.31
C ARG A 209 -4.43 7.95 -13.73
N ALA A 210 -4.12 6.69 -14.07
CA ALA A 210 -2.94 6.01 -13.54
C ALA A 210 -1.62 6.65 -14.00
N GLU A 211 -1.59 7.25 -15.20
CA GLU A 211 -0.42 7.94 -15.75
C GLU A 211 0.05 9.11 -14.87
N ASP A 212 -0.89 9.78 -14.20
CA ASP A 212 -0.58 10.85 -13.24
C ASP A 212 0.24 10.27 -12.07
N ILE A 213 -0.15 9.09 -11.56
CA ILE A 213 0.55 8.38 -10.48
C ILE A 213 1.94 7.94 -10.95
N LEU A 214 2.03 7.35 -12.15
CA LEU A 214 3.29 6.88 -12.72
C LEU A 214 4.29 8.02 -12.88
N SER A 215 3.83 9.18 -13.37
CA SER A 215 4.67 10.37 -13.52
C SER A 215 5.26 10.82 -12.18
N VAL A 216 4.45 10.86 -11.11
CA VAL A 216 4.92 11.25 -9.77
C VAL A 216 5.92 10.23 -9.23
N LEU A 217 5.68 8.93 -9.41
CA LEU A 217 6.58 7.88 -8.94
C LEU A 217 7.87 7.75 -9.78
N GLY A 218 8.00 8.54 -10.84
CA GLY A 218 9.14 8.50 -11.76
C GLY A 218 9.22 7.19 -12.54
N ILE A 219 8.08 6.56 -12.81
CA ILE A 219 7.98 5.30 -13.56
C ILE A 219 7.74 5.63 -15.03
N ASP A 220 8.64 5.16 -15.87
CA ASP A 220 8.54 5.35 -17.32
C ASP A 220 7.33 4.60 -17.89
N GLN A 221 6.43 5.34 -18.54
CA GLN A 221 5.19 4.84 -19.11
C GLN A 221 5.41 3.95 -20.34
N THR A 222 6.60 3.99 -20.95
CA THR A 222 6.98 3.08 -22.04
C THR A 222 7.24 1.65 -21.57
N VAL A 223 7.46 1.45 -20.27
CA VAL A 223 7.71 0.13 -19.64
C VAL A 223 6.49 -0.79 -19.75
N ALA A 224 5.27 -0.25 -19.81
CA ALA A 224 4.05 -1.06 -19.99
C ALA A 224 4.02 -1.83 -21.32
N GLN A 225 4.73 -1.37 -22.35
CA GLN A 225 4.77 -2.08 -23.64
C GLN A 225 5.86 -3.16 -23.71
N LYS A 226 6.83 -3.15 -22.77
CA LYS A 226 7.95 -4.11 -22.76
C LYS A 226 7.88 -5.14 -21.63
N THR A 227 7.09 -4.88 -20.58
CA THR A 227 7.00 -5.80 -19.45
C THR A 227 5.94 -6.86 -19.74
N GLN A 228 6.30 -7.82 -20.60
CA GLN A 228 5.67 -9.14 -20.53
C GLN A 228 5.76 -9.59 -19.08
N SER A 229 4.59 -9.71 -18.44
CA SER A 229 4.33 -10.43 -17.20
C SER A 229 5.51 -10.55 -16.24
N PHE A 230 5.46 -9.86 -15.10
CA PHE A 230 6.17 -10.32 -13.91
C PHE A 230 5.74 -11.77 -13.63
N VAL A 231 6.49 -12.72 -14.17
CA VAL A 231 6.48 -14.10 -13.71
C VAL A 231 7.20 -14.03 -12.37
N PRO A 232 6.55 -14.32 -11.23
CA PRO A 232 7.28 -14.42 -9.98
C PRO A 232 8.44 -15.40 -10.19
N LEU A 233 9.67 -14.98 -9.87
CA LEU A 233 10.93 -15.75 -10.02
C LEU A 233 10.88 -17.18 -9.41
N PHE A 234 9.83 -17.48 -8.64
CA PHE A 234 9.56 -18.76 -8.01
C PHE A 234 8.96 -19.81 -8.96
N ASP A 235 8.33 -19.41 -10.06
CA ASP A 235 7.70 -20.32 -11.04
C ASP A 235 8.60 -20.65 -12.23
N LEU A 236 9.86 -20.23 -12.17
CA LEU A 236 10.83 -20.51 -13.22
C LEU A 236 11.32 -21.95 -13.12
N SER A 237 11.24 -22.67 -14.23
CA SER A 237 11.92 -23.94 -14.42
C SER A 237 13.42 -23.79 -14.18
N PRO A 238 14.13 -24.89 -13.85
CA PRO A 238 15.59 -24.85 -13.70
C PRO A 238 16.31 -24.25 -14.91
N LEU A 239 15.76 -24.45 -16.11
CA LEU A 239 16.30 -23.93 -17.37
C LEU A 239 16.16 -22.41 -17.47
N GLU A 240 15.00 -21.85 -17.12
CA GLU A 240 14.76 -20.41 -17.17
C GLU A 240 15.64 -19.64 -16.16
N LYS A 241 15.88 -20.23 -14.98
CA LYS A 241 16.83 -19.68 -14.00
C LYS A 241 18.26 -19.63 -14.54
N GLN A 242 18.67 -20.64 -15.32
CA GLN A 242 19.98 -20.66 -15.98
C GLN A 242 20.10 -19.61 -17.06
N ILE A 243 19.06 -19.42 -17.88
CA ILE A 243 19.03 -18.41 -18.95
C ILE A 243 19.12 -17.00 -18.36
N ILE A 244 18.36 -16.71 -17.30
CA ILE A 244 18.44 -15.42 -16.61
C ILE A 244 19.86 -15.17 -16.09
N LYS A 245 20.49 -16.17 -15.47
CA LYS A 245 21.86 -16.03 -14.96
C LYS A 245 22.87 -15.66 -16.07
N LEU A 246 22.72 -16.24 -17.26
CA LEU A 246 23.55 -15.95 -18.42
C LEU A 246 23.30 -14.56 -19.03
N LEU A 247 22.12 -13.98 -18.83
CA LEU A 247 21.79 -12.62 -19.31
C LEU A 247 22.35 -11.51 -18.41
N PHE A 248 22.67 -11.82 -17.15
CA PHE A 248 23.17 -10.84 -16.17
C PHE A 248 24.69 -10.92 -15.92
N GLU A 249 25.39 -11.92 -16.45
CA GLU A 249 26.85 -11.98 -16.44
C GLU A 249 27.38 -11.50 -17.81
N PRO A 250 28.02 -10.32 -17.90
CA PRO A 250 28.68 -9.92 -19.14
C PRO A 250 29.88 -10.84 -19.38
N THR A 251 29.94 -11.43 -20.58
CA THR A 251 31.16 -12.10 -21.10
C THR A 251 32.32 -11.13 -21.27
#